data_AF-A0A851DRI1-F1
#
_entry.id   AF-A0A851DRI1-F1
#
_cell.length_a   1.000
_cell.length_b   1.000
_cell.length_c   1.000
_cell.angle_alpha   90.00
_cell.angle_beta   90.00
_cell.angle_gamma   90.00
#
_symmetry.space_group_name_H-M   'P 1'
#
loop_
_entity.id
_entity.type
_entity.pdbx_description
1 polymer ?
#
loop_
_entity_poly.entity_id
_entity_poly.type
_entity_poly.pdbx_seq_one_letter_code
_entity_poly.pdbx_strand_id
1 'polypeptide(L)'
;RHWMNLTSSDIMWNTSDTGWVKAAWSSVFAPWICGSCVFIHNMPQFKPAVAAETLSRYPITVFCTAPTAYRMLVQHDLSSYKFKSLKHCLSGGEPLNPEVIAKWKTQTGVDIHEGYGQTETVTICANMKGPPIKPGSLGKAVPPYDVQV
;
A
#
# COMPACT_ATOMS: atom_id res chain seq x y z
N ARG A 1 -6.22 -12.01 -11.16
CA ARG A 1 -5.34 -10.85 -10.82
C ARG A 1 -5.86 -10.29 -9.51
N HIS A 2 -5.01 -10.06 -8.51
CA HIS A 2 -5.40 -9.56 -7.18
C HIS A 2 -4.79 -8.17 -6.93
N TRP A 3 -5.45 -7.33 -6.14
CA TRP A 3 -5.02 -5.95 -5.89
C TRP A 3 -3.61 -5.87 -5.26
N MET A 4 -3.36 -6.67 -4.21
CA MET A 4 -2.06 -6.71 -3.55
C MET A 4 -0.97 -7.36 -4.41
N ASN A 5 -1.36 -8.21 -5.37
CA ASN A 5 -0.48 -8.89 -6.33
C ASN A 5 0.78 -9.52 -5.68
N LEU A 6 0.59 -10.17 -4.53
CA LEU A 6 1.64 -10.80 -3.73
C LEU A 6 2.06 -12.15 -4.33
N THR A 7 3.32 -12.50 -4.09
CA THR A 7 3.96 -13.78 -4.45
C THR A 7 4.76 -14.31 -3.27
N SER A 8 5.20 -15.57 -3.30
CA SER A 8 6.00 -16.16 -2.22
C SER A 8 7.37 -15.49 -2.02
N SER A 9 7.84 -14.72 -2.99
CA SER A 9 9.09 -13.93 -2.90
C SER A 9 8.87 -12.51 -2.38
N ASP A 10 7.64 -12.12 -2.04
CA ASP A 10 7.34 -10.78 -1.56
C ASP A 10 7.52 -10.61 -0.05
N ILE A 11 7.95 -9.41 0.32
CA ILE A 11 7.98 -8.94 1.71
C ILE A 11 7.00 -7.77 1.79
N MET A 12 5.87 -8.02 2.46
CA MET A 12 4.78 -7.09 2.63
C MET A 12 4.96 -6.31 3.94
N TRP A 13 5.03 -4.98 3.84
CA TRP A 13 4.93 -4.09 4.99
C TRP A 13 3.63 -3.29 4.94
N ASN A 14 2.71 -3.61 5.86
CA ASN A 14 1.50 -2.85 6.10
C ASN A 14 1.63 -2.05 7.41
N THR A 15 1.52 -0.72 7.34
CA THR A 15 1.56 0.14 8.54
C THR A 15 0.13 0.37 9.04
N SER A 16 -0.40 -0.63 9.73
CA SER A 16 -1.72 -0.57 10.39
C SER A 16 -1.55 -0.85 11.87
N ASP A 17 -2.29 -0.14 12.71
CA ASP A 17 -2.52 -0.58 14.08
C ASP A 17 -3.25 -1.93 14.08
N THR A 18 -2.93 -2.79 15.05
CA THR A 18 -3.43 -4.17 15.12
C THR A 18 -4.91 -4.28 15.49
N GLY A 19 -5.50 -3.22 16.05
CA GLY A 19 -6.94 -3.13 16.32
C GLY A 19 -7.79 -2.88 15.08
N TRP A 20 -7.17 -2.52 13.95
CA TRP A 20 -7.89 -2.30 12.70
C TRP A 20 -7.93 -3.57 11.85
N VAL A 21 -9.08 -3.81 11.20
CA VAL A 21 -9.29 -4.95 10.29
C VAL A 21 -8.24 -5.02 9.16
N LYS A 22 -7.67 -3.87 8.77
CA LYS A 22 -6.60 -3.76 7.78
C LYS A 22 -5.38 -4.60 8.17
N ALA A 23 -5.06 -4.71 9.47
CA ALA A 23 -3.97 -5.56 9.96
C ALA A 23 -4.27 -7.04 9.68
N ALA A 24 -5.49 -7.50 9.93
CA ALA A 24 -5.88 -8.87 9.62
C ALA A 24 -5.76 -9.17 8.12
N TRP A 25 -6.26 -8.28 7.25
CA TRP A 25 -6.20 -8.52 5.81
C TRP A 25 -4.78 -8.44 5.24
N SER A 26 -4.02 -7.39 5.62
CA SER A 26 -2.78 -6.99 4.92
C SER A 26 -1.50 -7.36 5.67
N SER A 27 -1.59 -7.71 6.96
CA SER A 27 -0.46 -8.15 7.78
C SER A 27 -0.56 -9.62 8.23
N VAL A 28 -1.65 -10.33 7.89
CA VAL A 28 -1.83 -11.74 8.28
C VAL A 28 -2.34 -12.56 7.09
N PHE A 29 -3.62 -12.44 6.72
CA PHE A 29 -4.26 -13.38 5.81
C PHE A 29 -3.72 -13.31 4.37
N ALA A 30 -3.75 -12.14 3.72
CA ALA A 30 -3.36 -12.05 2.31
C ALA A 30 -1.89 -12.44 2.06
N PRO A 31 -0.90 -11.97 2.86
CA PRO A 31 0.49 -12.40 2.67
C PRO A 31 0.70 -13.90 2.88
N TRP A 32 0.15 -14.48 3.96
CA TRP A 32 0.41 -15.88 4.28
C TRP A 32 -0.30 -16.86 3.35
N ILE A 33 -1.50 -16.54 2.86
CA ILE A 33 -2.16 -17.32 1.81
C ILE A 33 -1.31 -17.34 0.52
N CYS A 34 -0.59 -16.25 0.23
CA CYS A 34 0.32 -16.17 -0.92
C CYS A 34 1.74 -16.70 -0.63
N GLY A 35 2.03 -17.19 0.58
CA GLY A 35 3.36 -17.64 1.00
C GLY A 35 4.38 -16.50 1.13
N SER A 36 3.94 -15.24 1.22
CA SER A 36 4.79 -14.06 1.35
C SER A 36 5.25 -13.83 2.80
N CYS A 37 6.35 -13.12 2.95
CA CYS A 37 6.84 -12.66 4.25
C CYS A 37 6.06 -11.41 4.70
N VAL A 38 5.75 -11.33 6.00
CA VAL A 38 5.19 -10.14 6.65
C VAL A 38 6.30 -9.40 7.38
N PHE A 39 6.48 -8.13 7.07
CA PHE A 39 7.38 -7.24 7.78
C PHE A 39 6.60 -6.41 8.81
N ILE A 40 7.06 -6.40 10.05
CA ILE A 40 6.49 -5.61 11.14
C ILE A 40 7.57 -4.70 11.71
N HIS A 41 7.25 -3.42 11.84
CA HIS A 41 8.06 -2.44 12.56
C HIS A 41 7.22 -1.88 13.70
N ASN A 42 7.67 -2.03 14.94
CA ASN A 42 7.02 -1.37 16.06
C ASN A 42 7.19 0.15 15.93
N MET A 43 6.12 0.83 15.54
CA MET A 43 6.11 2.26 15.25
C MET A 43 4.84 2.88 15.85
N PRO A 44 4.83 3.20 17.17
CA PRO A 44 3.64 3.71 17.85
C PRO A 44 3.07 5.00 17.25
N GLN A 45 3.93 5.79 16.61
CA GLN A 45 3.55 6.96 15.83
C GLN A 45 4.29 6.92 14.50
N PHE A 46 3.57 7.17 13.41
CA PHE A 46 4.17 7.19 12.08
C PHE A 46 5.19 8.32 11.95
N LYS A 47 6.44 7.96 11.63
CA LYS A 47 7.52 8.92 11.40
C LYS A 47 8.06 8.74 9.98
N PRO A 48 7.94 9.73 9.08
CA PRO A 48 8.28 9.54 7.67
C PRO A 48 9.77 9.25 7.47
N ALA A 49 10.66 9.85 8.28
CA ALA A 49 12.09 9.54 8.24
C ALA A 49 12.39 8.07 8.58
N VAL A 50 11.76 7.53 9.63
CA VAL A 50 11.93 6.12 10.03
C VAL A 50 11.35 5.19 8.97
N ALA A 51 10.20 5.54 8.39
CA ALA A 51 9.58 4.76 7.34
C ALA A 51 10.42 4.73 6.05
N ALA A 52 10.96 5.88 5.63
CA ALA A 52 11.86 5.98 4.49
C ALA A 52 13.15 5.18 4.72
N GLU A 53 13.77 5.30 5.91
CA GLU A 53 14.94 4.51 6.26
C GLU A 53 14.66 3.01 6.24
N THR A 54 13.51 2.60 6.78
CA THR A 54 13.07 1.20 6.80
C THR A 54 12.89 0.65 5.39
N LEU A 55 12.21 1.37 4.51
CA LEU A 55 12.07 1.00 3.09
C LEU A 55 13.40 0.97 2.34
N SER A 56 14.36 1.82 2.73
CA SER A 56 15.69 1.86 2.10
C SER A 56 16.63 0.77 2.59
N ARG A 57 16.47 0.31 3.84
CA ARG A 57 17.37 -0.65 4.51
C ARG A 57 16.92 -2.10 4.32
N TYR A 58 15.62 -2.36 4.41
CA TYR A 58 15.08 -3.71 4.35
C TYR A 58 14.55 -4.03 2.95
N PRO A 59 14.57 -5.31 2.52
CA PRO A 59 14.15 -5.71 1.19
C PRO A 59 12.61 -5.76 1.02
N ILE A 60 11.91 -4.75 1.52
CA ILE A 60 10.45 -4.63 1.44
C ILE A 60 10.05 -4.42 -0.02
N THR A 61 9.22 -5.32 -0.55
CA THR A 61 8.81 -5.28 -1.96
C THR A 61 7.43 -4.68 -2.14
N VAL A 62 6.54 -4.85 -1.16
CA VAL A 62 5.19 -4.30 -1.17
C VAL A 62 4.96 -3.47 0.08
N PHE A 63 4.55 -2.21 -0.11
CA PHE A 63 4.28 -1.27 0.97
C PHE A 63 2.81 -0.86 0.94
N CYS A 64 2.10 -1.03 2.05
CA CYS A 64 0.73 -0.57 2.22
C CYS A 64 0.61 0.39 3.39
N THR A 65 0.04 1.56 3.12
CA THR A 65 -0.22 2.56 4.16
C THR A 65 -1.41 3.46 3.80
N ALA A 66 -1.93 4.17 4.80
CA ALA A 66 -3.02 5.12 4.62
C ALA A 66 -2.56 6.35 3.81
N PRO A 67 -3.47 7.04 3.09
CA PRO A 67 -3.15 8.28 2.39
C PRO A 67 -2.50 9.34 3.29
N THR A 68 -2.88 9.42 4.57
CA THR A 68 -2.23 10.29 5.55
C THR A 68 -0.72 10.06 5.66
N ALA A 69 -0.29 8.80 5.71
CA ALA A 69 1.13 8.47 5.80
C ALA A 69 1.87 8.78 4.50
N TYR A 70 1.25 8.54 3.34
CA TYR A 70 1.82 8.98 2.06
C TYR A 70 1.97 10.50 1.99
N ARG A 71 1.01 11.28 2.49
CA ARG A 71 1.13 12.76 2.59
C ARG A 71 2.37 13.16 3.39
N MET A 72 2.60 12.52 4.54
CA MET A 72 3.79 12.77 5.37
C MET A 72 5.08 12.35 4.66
N LEU A 73 5.07 11.21 3.95
CA LEU A 73 6.24 10.71 3.22
C LEU A 73 6.65 11.62 2.07
N VAL A 74 5.70 12.12 1.28
CA VAL A 74 6.03 12.98 0.13
C VAL A 74 6.44 14.40 0.55
N GLN A 75 6.12 14.82 1.79
CA GLN A 75 6.62 16.06 2.39
C GLN A 75 8.03 15.92 2.96
N HIS A 76 8.45 14.69 3.28
CA HIS A 76 9.82 14.40 3.72
C HIS A 76 10.79 14.37 2.53
N ASP A 77 12.04 14.74 2.76
CA ASP A 77 13.07 14.66 1.72
C ASP A 77 13.48 13.20 1.51
N LEU A 78 13.08 12.64 0.37
CA LEU A 78 13.39 11.27 -0.03
C LEU A 78 14.65 11.15 -0.90
N SER A 79 15.30 12.27 -1.26
CA SER A 79 16.40 12.29 -2.23
C SER A 79 17.63 11.44 -1.81
N SER A 80 17.87 11.35 -0.51
CA SER A 80 18.95 10.58 0.11
C SER A 80 18.66 9.08 0.24
N TYR A 81 17.41 8.64 0.02
CA TYR A 81 16.99 7.24 0.18
C TYR A 81 16.98 6.52 -1.17
N LYS A 82 17.27 5.22 -1.15
CA LYS A 82 17.20 4.35 -2.34
C LYS A 82 16.38 3.11 -2.04
N PHE A 83 15.15 3.07 -2.56
CA PHE A 83 14.21 1.98 -2.37
C PHE A 83 14.44 0.84 -3.37
N LYS A 84 15.54 0.08 -3.19
CA LYS A 84 16.00 -0.92 -4.18
C LYS A 84 15.02 -2.07 -4.44
N SER A 85 14.21 -2.43 -3.44
CA SER A 85 13.33 -3.59 -3.50
C SER A 85 11.86 -3.24 -3.75
N LEU A 86 11.49 -1.98 -3.49
CA LEU A 86 10.09 -1.55 -3.50
C LEU A 86 9.54 -1.56 -4.93
N LYS A 87 8.49 -2.37 -5.16
CA LYS A 87 7.92 -2.56 -6.51
C LYS A 87 6.40 -2.43 -6.57
N HIS A 88 5.72 -2.32 -5.43
CA HIS A 88 4.27 -2.18 -5.38
C HIS A 88 3.85 -1.37 -4.15
N CYS A 89 3.07 -0.31 -4.35
CA CYS A 89 2.56 0.53 -3.27
C CYS A 89 1.03 0.51 -3.27
N LEU A 90 0.44 0.39 -2.09
CA LEU A 90 -0.98 0.17 -1.88
C LEU A 90 -1.54 1.20 -0.89
N SER A 91 -2.74 1.72 -1.15
CA SER A 91 -3.41 2.61 -0.21
C SER A 91 -4.91 2.36 -0.11
N GLY A 92 -5.53 2.81 0.98
CA GLY A 92 -6.96 2.73 1.19
C GLY A 92 -7.37 3.25 2.56
N GLY A 93 -8.67 3.44 2.76
CA GLY A 93 -9.28 3.92 4.01
C GLY A 93 -9.57 5.43 4.03
N GLU A 94 -8.93 6.22 3.18
CA GLU A 94 -9.20 7.65 2.99
C GLU A 94 -9.08 8.00 1.51
N PRO A 95 -9.58 9.17 1.05
CA PRO A 95 -9.29 9.67 -0.28
C PRO A 95 -7.81 10.00 -0.49
N LEU A 96 -7.22 9.49 -1.56
CA LEU A 96 -5.84 9.83 -1.96
C LEU A 96 -5.80 11.01 -2.95
N ASN A 97 -5.13 12.09 -2.56
CA ASN A 97 -4.98 13.29 -3.41
C ASN A 97 -4.08 12.97 -4.63
N PRO A 98 -4.51 13.29 -5.87
CA PRO A 98 -3.68 13.11 -7.09
C PRO A 98 -2.27 13.70 -7.01
N GLU A 99 -2.08 14.82 -6.30
CA GLU A 99 -0.77 15.44 -6.11
C GLU A 99 0.18 14.53 -5.31
N VAL A 100 -0.34 13.83 -4.29
CA VAL A 100 0.43 12.87 -3.49
C VAL A 100 0.86 11.69 -4.34
N ILE A 101 -0.03 11.19 -5.21
CA ILE A 101 0.27 10.10 -6.14
C ILE A 101 1.40 10.52 -7.10
N ALA A 102 1.28 11.69 -7.72
CA ALA A 102 2.26 12.20 -8.66
C ALA A 102 3.63 12.44 -8.00
N LYS A 103 3.63 13.04 -6.79
CA LYS A 103 4.86 13.33 -6.05
C LYS A 103 5.56 12.05 -5.59
N TRP A 104 4.81 11.06 -5.09
CA TRP A 104 5.35 9.75 -4.73
C TRP A 104 5.96 9.04 -5.94
N LYS A 105 5.25 9.03 -7.08
CA LYS A 105 5.75 8.44 -8.33
C LYS A 105 7.04 9.12 -8.80
N THR A 106 7.12 10.44 -8.69
CA THR A 106 8.31 11.23 -9.07
C THR A 106 9.50 10.91 -8.15
N GLN A 107 9.27 10.79 -6.85
CA GLN A 107 10.34 10.57 -5.86
C GLN A 107 10.82 9.12 -5.81
N THR A 108 9.94 8.15 -6.08
CA THR A 108 10.23 6.72 -5.86
C THR A 108 10.23 5.87 -7.13
N GLY A 109 9.61 6.36 -8.21
CA GLY A 109 9.37 5.58 -9.43
C GLY A 109 8.23 4.55 -9.33
N VAL A 110 7.56 4.43 -8.18
CA VAL A 110 6.51 3.41 -7.93
C VAL A 110 5.13 4.04 -7.88
N ASP A 111 4.13 3.41 -8.49
CA ASP A 111 2.74 3.87 -8.46
C ASP A 111 2.02 3.45 -7.17
N ILE A 112 1.09 4.28 -6.69
CA ILE A 112 0.20 3.93 -5.57
C ILE A 112 -1.12 3.38 -6.12
N HIS A 113 -1.41 2.13 -5.79
CA HIS A 113 -2.63 1.44 -6.16
C HIS A 113 -3.66 1.54 -5.04
N GLU A 114 -4.63 2.44 -5.19
CA GLU A 114 -5.72 2.62 -4.23
C GLU A 114 -6.72 1.45 -4.28
N GLY A 115 -7.20 1.05 -3.11
CA GLY A 115 -8.25 0.05 -2.94
C GLY A 115 -9.27 0.50 -1.89
N TYR A 116 -10.51 0.12 -2.13
CA TYR A 116 -11.66 0.44 -1.30
C TYR A 116 -12.30 -0.82 -0.73
N GLY A 117 -12.71 -0.73 0.53
CA GLY A 117 -13.34 -1.77 1.33
C GLY A 117 -13.77 -1.19 2.68
N GLN A 118 -14.49 -1.98 3.45
CA GLN A 118 -15.02 -1.63 4.78
C GLN A 118 -14.87 -2.83 5.72
N THR A 119 -14.99 -2.64 7.03
CA THR A 119 -14.83 -3.72 8.02
C THR A 119 -15.67 -4.96 7.73
N GLU A 120 -16.89 -4.75 7.24
CA GLU A 120 -17.88 -5.77 6.87
C GLU A 120 -17.55 -6.49 5.56
N THR A 121 -16.67 -5.91 4.75
CA THR A 121 -16.24 -6.44 3.46
C THR A 121 -14.73 -6.69 3.47
N VAL A 122 -14.13 -7.03 2.33
CA VAL A 122 -12.68 -6.89 2.13
C VAL A 122 -12.45 -5.77 1.10
N THR A 123 -11.37 -5.81 0.34
CA THR A 123 -11.29 -4.97 -0.86
C THR A 123 -12.37 -5.38 -1.84
N ILE A 124 -13.26 -4.45 -2.21
CA ILE A 124 -14.34 -4.66 -3.19
C ILE A 124 -14.09 -3.89 -4.49
N CYS A 125 -13.37 -2.76 -4.43
CA CYS A 125 -12.92 -2.01 -5.60
C CYS A 125 -11.42 -1.70 -5.49
N ALA A 126 -10.69 -1.76 -6.60
CA ALA A 126 -9.27 -1.40 -6.59
C ALA A 126 -8.71 -0.98 -7.95
N ASN A 127 -7.67 -0.16 -7.90
CA ASN A 127 -6.74 0.11 -9.00
C ASN A 127 -5.77 -1.07 -9.15
N MET A 128 -6.13 -2.03 -9.99
CA MET A 128 -5.35 -3.26 -10.21
C MET A 128 -4.01 -2.99 -10.89
N LYS A 129 -3.02 -3.84 -10.63
CA LYS A 129 -1.74 -3.81 -11.36
C LYS A 129 -1.95 -4.18 -12.84
N GLY A 130 -1.38 -3.38 -13.74
CA GLY A 130 -1.41 -3.58 -15.19
C GLY A 130 -2.21 -2.52 -15.94
N PRO A 131 -3.53 -2.38 -15.71
CA PRO A 131 -4.32 -1.29 -16.30
C PRO A 131 -3.83 0.10 -15.85
N PRO A 132 -4.07 1.16 -16.65
CA PRO A 132 -3.77 2.52 -16.24
C PRO A 132 -4.57 2.93 -14.99
N ILE A 133 -3.91 3.58 -14.04
CA ILE A 133 -4.56 4.18 -12.87
C ILE A 133 -5.25 5.47 -13.32
N LYS A 134 -6.54 5.62 -13.01
CA LYS A 134 -7.29 6.86 -13.23
C LYS A 134 -7.28 7.69 -11.94
N PRO A 135 -6.61 8.86 -11.90
CA PRO A 135 -6.62 9.71 -10.71
C PRO A 135 -8.04 10.05 -10.25
N GLY A 136 -8.27 9.98 -8.94
CA GLY A 136 -9.59 10.20 -8.33
C GLY A 136 -10.59 9.05 -8.48
N SER A 137 -10.20 7.92 -9.06
CA SER A 137 -11.01 6.70 -9.11
C SER A 137 -10.47 5.65 -8.15
N LEU A 138 -11.36 4.99 -7.41
CA LEU A 138 -11.07 3.82 -6.58
C LEU A 138 -10.81 2.54 -7.40
N GLY A 139 -10.82 2.66 -8.73
CA GLY A 139 -10.66 1.55 -9.67
C GLY A 139 -11.97 0.81 -9.93
N LYS A 140 -11.86 -0.48 -10.25
CA LYS A 140 -13.00 -1.34 -10.62
C LYS A 140 -13.28 -2.37 -9.55
N ALA A 141 -14.49 -2.94 -9.59
CA ALA A 141 -14.86 -4.09 -8.77
C ALA A 141 -13.80 -5.20 -8.88
N VAL A 142 -13.43 -5.79 -7.74
CA VAL A 142 -12.51 -6.93 -7.69
C VAL A 142 -13.31 -8.22 -7.60
N PRO A 143 -12.89 -9.31 -8.26
CA PRO A 143 -13.55 -10.60 -8.11
C PRO A 143 -13.56 -11.07 -6.64
N PRO A 144 -14.64 -11.71 -6.16
CA PRO A 144 -15.86 -12.09 -6.90
C PRO A 144 -16.98 -11.04 -6.84
N TYR A 145 -16.71 -9.81 -6.39
CA TYR A 145 -17.74 -8.82 -6.13
C TYR A 145 -18.33 -8.22 -7.41
N ASP A 146 -19.67 -8.15 -7.45
CA ASP A 146 -20.43 -7.37 -8.41
C ASP A 146 -20.89 -6.06 -7.72
N VAL A 147 -20.13 -4.98 -7.95
CA VAL A 147 -20.38 -3.68 -7.31
C VAL A 147 -21.25 -2.82 -8.24
N GLN A 148 -22.40 -2.37 -7.73
CA GLN A 148 -23.41 -1.61 -8.45
C GLN A 148 -23.63 -0.23 -7.78
N VAL A 149 -24.28 0.70 -8.49
CA VAL A 149 -24.67 2.04 -8.01
C VAL A 149 -26.17 2.13 -7.86
#